data_AF-A0A9P5PLF6-F1
#
_entry.id   AF-A0A9P5PLF6-F1
#
_cell.length_a   1.000
_cell.length_b   1.000
_cell.length_c   1.000
_cell.angle_alpha   90.00
_cell.angle_beta   90.00
_cell.angle_gamma   90.00
#
_symmetry.space_group_name_H-M   'P 1'
#
loop_
_entity.id
_entity.type
_entity.pdbx_description
1 polymer ?
#
loop_
_entity_poly.entity_id
_entity_poly.type
_entity_poly.pdbx_seq_one_letter_code
_entity_poly.pdbx_strand_id
1 'polypeptide(L)'
;MDTLFPITMKVTNSVFAIASLLLVNASPSFMKRDTEVCAGQVTISETFIGENSEVKLAQVSCPENEDSIIGLQARQAPSVDVCGDPCATTCFTPAGGGPNPNDCTVIVDAMRFFSQNVNDTFSIPTGTNKTNIVVLTYSSCETFFVNQIAVNQTYCFSDWATIVEFIAPNCQATQNAHGGKCLATDGQWFIQVQANDQ
;
A
#
# COMPACT_ATOMS: atom_id res chain seq x y z
N MET A 1 -3.85 61.00 50.42
CA MET A 1 -4.88 60.16 49.79
C MET A 1 -4.16 59.08 49.01
N ASP A 2 -4.07 57.81 49.40
CA ASP A 2 -4.44 57.12 50.63
C ASP A 2 -3.55 55.88 50.74
N THR A 3 -2.91 55.79 51.91
CA THR A 3 -2.52 54.62 52.72
C THR A 3 -2.43 53.22 52.08
N LEU A 4 -1.19 52.70 52.08
CA LEU A 4 -0.83 51.28 52.19
C LEU A 4 -1.36 50.69 53.51
N PHE A 5 -1.98 49.50 53.46
CA PHE A 5 -2.23 48.62 54.59
C PHE A 5 -1.61 47.23 54.31
N PRO A 6 -0.77 46.68 55.19
CA PRO A 6 -0.32 45.29 55.10
C PRO A 6 -1.29 44.37 55.86
N ILE A 7 -1.81 43.34 55.19
CA ILE A 7 -2.54 42.24 55.85
C ILE A 7 -1.58 41.06 56.00
N THR A 8 -1.16 40.82 57.23
CA THR A 8 -0.65 39.54 57.73
C THR A 8 -1.75 38.49 57.68
N MET A 9 -1.51 37.34 57.05
CA MET A 9 -2.34 36.15 57.25
C MET A 9 -1.49 34.89 57.45
N LYS A 10 -1.94 34.10 58.43
CA LYS A 10 -1.25 32.99 59.10
C LYS A 10 -1.13 31.74 58.24
N VAL A 11 -0.04 31.02 58.49
CA VAL A 11 0.26 29.65 58.05
C VAL A 11 -0.76 28.66 58.61
N THR A 12 -1.30 27.81 57.75
CA THR A 12 -1.91 26.52 58.12
C THR A 12 -1.38 25.45 57.18
N ASN A 13 -0.59 24.53 57.74
CA ASN A 13 -0.11 23.32 57.08
C ASN A 13 -1.28 22.36 56.88
N SER A 14 -1.63 22.07 55.63
CA SER A 14 -2.52 20.97 55.26
C SER A 14 -1.70 19.94 54.49
N VAL A 15 -1.40 18.82 55.14
CA VAL A 15 -0.78 17.64 54.54
C VAL A 15 -1.84 16.94 53.70
N PHE A 16 -1.76 17.03 52.38
CA PHE A 16 -2.53 16.19 51.46
C PHE A 16 -1.67 14.99 51.06
N ALA A 17 -2.05 13.81 51.54
CA ALA A 17 -1.53 12.55 51.05
C ALA A 17 -2.11 12.29 49.65
N ILE A 18 -1.29 12.49 48.61
CA ILE A 18 -1.65 12.14 47.24
C ILE A 18 -1.31 10.67 47.06
N ALA A 19 -2.32 9.81 47.12
CA ALA A 19 -2.21 8.43 46.69
C ALA A 19 -2.05 8.41 45.16
N SER A 20 -0.82 8.20 44.69
CA SER A 20 -0.50 7.99 43.28
C SER A 20 -1.10 6.66 42.79
N LEU A 21 -2.31 6.73 42.25
CA LEU A 21 -2.86 5.68 41.39
C LEU A 21 -2.17 5.81 40.02
N LEU A 22 -1.21 4.92 39.77
CA LEU A 22 -0.66 4.68 38.43
C LEU A 22 -1.77 4.05 37.58
N LEU A 23 -2.58 4.89 36.94
CA LEU A 23 -3.43 4.46 35.84
C LEU A 23 -2.51 4.19 34.65
N VAL A 24 -2.15 2.91 34.48
CA VAL A 24 -1.58 2.43 33.23
C VAL A 24 -2.70 2.50 32.20
N ASN A 25 -2.74 3.61 31.45
CA ASN A 25 -3.52 3.67 30.22
C ASN A 25 -2.89 2.71 29.23
N ALA A 26 -3.36 1.46 29.23
CA ALA A 26 -3.19 0.58 28.10
C ALA A 26 -4.05 1.15 26.97
N SER A 27 -3.48 2.05 26.18
CA SER A 27 -4.06 2.41 24.89
C SER A 27 -4.17 1.11 24.08
N PRO A 28 -5.36 0.70 23.62
CA PRO A 28 -5.43 -0.35 22.63
C PRO A 28 -4.69 0.17 21.40
N SER A 29 -3.54 -0.43 21.11
CA SER A 29 -2.93 -0.34 19.79
C SER A 29 -3.93 -0.98 18.83
N PHE A 30 -4.84 -0.19 18.27
CA PHE A 30 -5.48 -0.54 17.01
C PHE A 30 -4.33 -0.59 16.00
N MET A 31 -3.71 -1.77 15.89
CA MET A 31 -2.81 -2.07 14.79
C MET A 31 -3.69 -2.09 13.56
N LYS A 32 -3.74 -0.93 12.91
CA LYS A 32 -4.32 -0.67 11.60
C LYS A 32 -3.80 -1.77 10.68
N ARG A 33 -4.63 -2.76 10.38
CA ARG A 33 -4.23 -3.87 9.51
C ARG A 33 -4.16 -3.28 8.12
N ASP A 34 -2.96 -3.14 7.58
CA ASP A 34 -2.79 -2.85 6.16
C ASP A 34 -3.65 -3.84 5.37
N THR A 35 -4.39 -3.35 4.38
CA THR A 35 -5.25 -4.21 3.56
C THR A 35 -4.39 -5.32 2.98
N GLU A 36 -4.73 -6.57 3.28
CA GLU A 36 -4.01 -7.71 2.75
C GLU A 36 -4.46 -7.94 1.30
N VAL A 37 -3.54 -7.98 0.35
CA VAL A 37 -3.82 -8.37 -1.05
C VAL A 37 -4.35 -9.80 -1.09
N CYS A 38 -3.87 -10.64 -0.17
CA CYS A 38 -4.23 -12.04 -0.01
C CYS A 38 -4.18 -12.44 1.46
N ALA A 39 -5.07 -13.35 1.88
CA ALA A 39 -5.13 -13.78 3.27
C ALA A 39 -3.79 -14.37 3.73
N GLY A 40 -3.26 -13.86 4.85
CA GLY A 40 -2.00 -14.34 5.43
C GLY A 40 -0.75 -13.82 4.72
N GLN A 41 -0.89 -12.72 3.96
CA GLN A 41 0.21 -12.03 3.31
C GLN A 41 1.39 -11.77 4.26
N VAL A 42 2.61 -11.96 3.76
CA VAL A 42 3.86 -11.61 4.45
C VAL A 42 4.67 -10.65 3.59
N THR A 43 5.05 -9.49 4.14
CA THR A 43 5.96 -8.56 3.47
C THR A 43 7.38 -9.13 3.48
N ILE A 44 7.98 -9.28 2.30
CA ILE A 44 9.34 -9.85 2.13
C ILE A 44 10.37 -8.72 2.12
N SER A 45 10.04 -7.64 1.42
CA SER A 45 10.84 -6.43 1.38
C SER A 45 9.92 -5.22 1.31
N GLU A 46 10.39 -4.11 1.86
CA GLU A 46 9.66 -2.85 1.92
C GLU A 46 10.65 -1.70 1.75
N THR A 47 10.22 -0.67 1.04
CA THR A 47 10.87 0.62 0.96
C THR A 47 9.82 1.71 0.79
N PHE A 48 10.27 2.96 0.80
CA PHE A 48 9.42 4.12 0.56
C PHE A 48 9.95 4.89 -0.64
N ILE A 49 9.04 5.26 -1.55
CA ILE A 49 9.34 5.98 -2.78
C ILE A 49 8.54 7.30 -2.82
N GLY A 50 8.87 8.14 -3.80
CA GLY A 50 8.34 9.49 -3.94
C GLY A 50 9.29 10.56 -3.46
N GLU A 51 9.00 11.80 -3.82
CA GLU A 51 9.82 12.96 -3.48
C GLU A 51 9.99 13.11 -1.96
N ASN A 52 8.93 12.79 -1.18
CA ASN A 52 8.95 12.86 0.28
C ASN A 52 9.06 11.47 0.93
N SER A 53 9.33 10.41 0.16
CA SER A 53 9.33 9.01 0.64
C SER A 53 8.03 8.63 1.35
N GLU A 54 6.90 9.00 0.75
CA GLU A 54 5.56 8.88 1.34
C GLU A 54 4.79 7.65 0.86
N VAL A 55 5.20 7.03 -0.26
CA VAL A 55 4.52 5.87 -0.83
C VAL A 55 5.25 4.60 -0.45
N LYS A 56 4.55 3.68 0.22
CA LYS A 56 5.09 2.37 0.59
C LYS A 56 5.17 1.50 -0.66
N LEU A 57 6.36 1.02 -1.01
CA LEU A 57 6.60 0.00 -2.03
C LEU A 57 7.00 -1.29 -1.32
N ALA A 58 6.18 -2.32 -1.46
CA ALA A 58 6.40 -3.60 -0.81
C ALA A 58 6.40 -4.74 -1.83
N GLN A 59 7.29 -5.71 -1.64
CA GLN A 59 7.15 -7.01 -2.26
C GLN A 59 6.56 -7.97 -1.24
N VAL A 60 5.46 -8.62 -1.61
CA VAL A 60 4.68 -9.42 -0.66
C VAL A 60 4.58 -10.86 -1.10
N SER A 61 4.39 -11.74 -0.12
CA SER A 61 4.22 -13.16 -0.31
C SER A 61 2.84 -13.62 0.13
N CYS A 62 2.15 -14.41 -0.69
CA CYS A 62 0.90 -15.06 -0.30
C CYS A 62 1.13 -16.51 0.10
N PRO A 63 0.56 -17.00 1.22
CA PRO A 63 0.54 -18.42 1.52
C PRO A 63 -0.48 -19.13 0.62
N GLU A 64 -0.10 -20.27 0.04
CA GLU A 64 -1.04 -21.20 -0.57
C GLU A 64 -1.63 -22.12 0.51
N ASN A 65 -2.87 -22.57 0.32
CA ASN A 65 -3.32 -23.80 0.98
C ASN A 65 -2.37 -24.92 0.51
N GLU A 66 -1.87 -25.76 1.42
CA GLU A 66 -0.70 -26.67 1.25
C GLU A 66 -0.75 -27.74 0.12
N ASP A 67 -1.63 -27.62 -0.87
CA ASP A 67 -1.79 -28.58 -1.96
C ASP A 67 -1.34 -27.99 -3.31
N SER A 68 -0.03 -27.86 -3.54
CA SER A 68 0.67 -27.79 -4.85
C SER A 68 2.02 -27.06 -4.70
N ILE A 69 3.16 -27.37 -5.33
CA ILE A 69 3.74 -28.52 -6.02
C ILE A 69 5.25 -28.40 -5.72
N ILE A 70 5.95 -29.53 -5.58
CA ILE A 70 7.42 -29.59 -5.64
C ILE A 70 7.87 -29.01 -6.99
N GLY A 71 8.15 -27.71 -7.02
CA GLY A 71 8.67 -27.01 -8.19
C GLY A 71 10.18 -27.21 -8.27
N LEU A 72 10.63 -28.05 -9.19
CA LEU A 72 12.02 -28.05 -9.65
C LEU A 72 12.43 -26.60 -9.90
N GLN A 73 13.50 -26.13 -9.25
CA GLN A 73 14.12 -24.83 -9.54
C GLN A 73 14.36 -24.74 -11.04
N ALA A 74 13.48 -24.03 -11.74
CA ALA A 74 13.65 -23.77 -13.15
C ALA A 74 15.02 -23.11 -13.31
N ARG A 75 15.85 -23.67 -14.20
CA ARG A 75 17.02 -22.94 -14.74
C ARG A 75 16.56 -21.52 -15.01
N GLN A 76 17.25 -20.53 -14.45
CA GLN A 76 16.92 -19.10 -14.57
C GLN A 76 16.61 -18.76 -16.04
N ALA A 77 15.33 -18.81 -16.39
CA ALA A 77 14.88 -18.33 -17.68
C ALA A 77 15.08 -16.81 -17.67
N PRO A 78 15.51 -16.21 -18.79
CA PRO A 78 15.61 -14.76 -18.87
C PRO A 78 14.27 -14.13 -18.49
N SER A 79 14.33 -13.05 -17.72
CA SER A 79 13.14 -12.26 -17.37
C SER A 79 12.47 -11.78 -18.65
N VAL A 80 11.14 -11.88 -18.72
CA VAL A 80 10.37 -11.35 -19.85
C VAL A 80 10.04 -9.89 -19.55
N ASP A 81 10.52 -9.00 -20.41
CA ASP A 81 10.12 -7.59 -20.37
C ASP A 81 8.72 -7.44 -20.95
N VAL A 82 7.80 -6.93 -20.15
CA VAL A 82 6.40 -6.70 -20.52
C VAL A 82 6.03 -5.22 -20.45
N CYS A 83 7.01 -4.31 -20.40
CA CYS A 83 6.75 -2.86 -20.52
C CYS A 83 6.03 -2.54 -21.83
N GLY A 84 5.05 -1.64 -21.77
CA GLY A 84 4.23 -1.22 -22.92
C GLY A 84 3.22 -2.25 -23.42
N ASP A 85 3.16 -3.45 -22.82
CA ASP A 85 2.20 -4.46 -23.22
C ASP A 85 0.75 -3.97 -22.97
N PRO A 86 -0.15 -4.15 -23.94
CA PRO A 86 -1.53 -3.71 -23.79
C PRO A 86 -2.31 -4.61 -22.83
N CYS A 87 -3.15 -3.98 -22.02
CA CYS A 87 -4.05 -4.65 -21.10
C CYS A 87 -5.49 -4.16 -21.25
N ALA A 88 -6.44 -5.03 -20.92
CA ALA A 88 -7.86 -4.73 -20.90
C ALA A 88 -8.27 -4.26 -19.50
N THR A 89 -8.80 -3.04 -19.41
CA THR A 89 -9.29 -2.47 -18.16
C THR A 89 -10.72 -2.93 -17.86
N THR A 90 -10.94 -3.42 -16.64
CA THR A 90 -12.27 -3.76 -16.12
C THR A 90 -12.46 -3.14 -14.74
N CYS A 91 -13.53 -2.36 -14.56
CA CYS A 91 -13.93 -1.87 -13.23
C CYS A 91 -14.70 -2.95 -12.46
N PHE A 92 -14.52 -3.00 -11.14
CA PHE A 92 -15.25 -3.92 -10.29
C PHE A 92 -16.62 -3.34 -9.92
N THR A 93 -17.65 -3.79 -10.63
CA THR A 93 -19.05 -3.38 -10.44
C THR A 93 -19.94 -4.60 -10.15
N PRO A 94 -21.05 -4.45 -9.42
CA PRO A 94 -21.54 -3.24 -8.75
C PRO A 94 -20.92 -3.08 -7.36
N ALA A 95 -20.35 -1.92 -7.03
CA ALA A 95 -20.15 -1.47 -5.63
C ALA A 95 -19.63 -0.03 -5.59
N GLY A 96 -19.99 0.75 -4.56
CA GLY A 96 -19.36 2.05 -4.31
C GLY A 96 -18.11 1.94 -3.42
N GLY A 97 -17.41 3.05 -3.21
CA GLY A 97 -16.31 3.13 -2.24
C GLY A 97 -14.91 2.86 -2.79
N GLY A 98 -14.69 2.98 -4.11
CA GLY A 98 -13.34 2.88 -4.69
C GLY A 98 -12.35 3.93 -4.15
N PRO A 99 -11.06 3.76 -4.43
CA PRO A 99 -10.00 4.60 -3.85
C PRO A 99 -10.18 6.07 -4.24
N ASN A 100 -9.73 6.97 -3.38
CA ASN A 100 -9.69 8.40 -3.72
C ASN A 100 -8.68 8.62 -4.86
N PRO A 101 -9.09 9.15 -6.03
CA PRO A 101 -8.17 9.38 -7.14
C PRO A 101 -7.00 10.31 -6.82
N ASN A 102 -7.19 11.25 -5.89
CA ASN A 102 -6.12 12.15 -5.45
C ASN A 102 -5.03 11.39 -4.67
N ASP A 103 -5.42 10.41 -3.85
CA ASP A 103 -4.47 9.57 -3.12
C ASP A 103 -3.70 8.66 -4.10
N CYS A 104 -4.38 8.15 -5.14
CA CYS A 104 -3.71 7.40 -6.20
C CYS A 104 -2.77 8.28 -7.04
N THR A 105 -3.07 9.57 -7.19
CA THR A 105 -2.18 10.50 -7.91
C THR A 105 -0.83 10.64 -7.19
N VAL A 106 -0.81 10.59 -5.85
CA VAL A 106 0.45 10.56 -5.09
C VAL A 106 1.28 9.31 -5.42
N ILE A 107 0.64 8.15 -5.57
CA ILE A 107 1.33 6.92 -6.01
C ILE A 107 1.88 7.07 -7.43
N VAL A 108 1.08 7.63 -8.35
CA VAL A 108 1.47 7.90 -9.75
C VAL A 108 2.70 8.81 -9.82
N ASP A 109 2.67 9.92 -9.09
CA ASP A 109 3.78 10.87 -9.06
C ASP A 109 5.03 10.26 -8.41
N ALA A 110 4.86 9.47 -7.35
CA ALA A 110 5.96 8.78 -6.71
C ALA A 110 6.64 7.75 -7.63
N MET A 111 5.86 6.99 -8.41
CA MET A 111 6.40 6.08 -9.43
C MET A 111 7.17 6.82 -10.51
N ARG A 112 6.61 7.93 -11.04
CA ARG A 112 7.24 8.77 -12.05
C ARG A 112 8.53 9.43 -11.55
N PHE A 113 8.56 9.86 -10.29
CA PHE A 113 9.76 10.38 -9.66
C PHE A 113 10.81 9.28 -9.47
N PHE A 114 10.41 8.13 -8.94
CA PHE A 114 11.32 7.02 -8.68
C PHE A 114 11.98 6.48 -9.96
N SER A 115 11.21 6.36 -11.05
CA SER A 115 11.73 5.90 -12.34
C SER A 115 12.81 6.79 -12.94
N GLN A 116 12.72 8.11 -12.72
CA GLN A 116 13.71 9.08 -13.20
C GLN A 116 15.02 9.06 -12.39
N ASN A 117 14.97 8.59 -11.14
CA ASN A 117 16.10 8.67 -10.21
C ASN A 117 16.88 7.36 -10.06
N VAL A 118 16.26 6.20 -10.35
CA VAL A 118 16.89 4.89 -10.15
C VAL A 118 16.98 4.12 -11.46
N ASN A 119 15.85 3.59 -11.92
CA ASN A 119 15.59 2.95 -13.20
C ASN A 119 14.06 2.84 -13.35
N ASP A 120 13.55 2.88 -14.57
CA ASP A 120 12.10 2.76 -14.80
C ASP A 120 11.60 1.32 -14.64
N THR A 121 12.48 0.33 -14.65
CA THR A 121 12.09 -1.08 -14.62
C THR A 121 12.26 -1.72 -13.24
N PHE A 122 11.34 -2.61 -12.86
CA PHE A 122 11.44 -3.49 -11.69
C PHE A 122 11.14 -4.95 -12.07
N SER A 123 11.66 -5.90 -11.29
CA SER A 123 11.43 -7.33 -11.54
C SER A 123 10.37 -7.90 -10.60
N ILE A 124 9.46 -8.68 -11.17
CA ILE A 124 8.43 -9.42 -10.46
C ILE A 124 8.75 -10.91 -10.58
N PRO A 125 9.07 -11.60 -9.47
CA PRO A 125 9.32 -13.03 -9.50
C PRO A 125 8.13 -13.80 -10.08
N THR A 126 8.43 -14.97 -10.63
CA THR A 126 7.43 -15.87 -11.19
C THR A 126 6.23 -16.11 -10.27
N GLY A 127 5.04 -16.26 -10.86
CA GLY A 127 3.80 -16.68 -10.22
C GLY A 127 3.84 -18.06 -9.54
N THR A 128 4.85 -18.90 -9.80
CA THR A 128 5.06 -20.13 -9.00
C THR A 128 5.83 -19.86 -7.71
N ASN A 129 6.49 -18.70 -7.60
CA ASN A 129 7.06 -18.25 -6.35
C ASN A 129 5.99 -17.52 -5.56
N LYS A 130 6.03 -17.70 -4.25
CA LYS A 130 5.08 -17.08 -3.33
C LYS A 130 5.13 -15.55 -3.34
N THR A 131 6.15 -14.95 -3.97
CA THR A 131 6.58 -13.54 -3.93
C THR A 131 6.27 -12.75 -5.20
N ASN A 132 5.23 -13.17 -5.93
CA ASN A 132 4.88 -12.72 -7.28
C ASN A 132 4.06 -11.42 -7.31
N ILE A 133 4.02 -10.69 -6.19
CA ILE A 133 3.21 -9.49 -6.01
C ILE A 133 4.08 -8.33 -5.55
N VAL A 134 3.95 -7.20 -6.25
CA VAL A 134 4.52 -5.91 -5.87
C VAL A 134 3.37 -4.96 -5.57
N VAL A 135 3.40 -4.29 -4.42
CA VAL A 135 2.31 -3.46 -3.89
C VAL A 135 2.83 -2.04 -3.65
N LEU A 136 2.02 -1.06 -4.03
CA LEU A 136 2.20 0.34 -3.71
C LEU A 136 0.99 0.83 -2.92
N THR A 137 1.24 1.48 -1.79
CA THR A 137 0.17 1.94 -0.89
C THR A 137 0.40 3.38 -0.46
N TYR A 138 -0.65 4.19 -0.53
CA TYR A 138 -0.68 5.54 0.04
C TYR A 138 -2.11 5.90 0.47
N SER A 139 -2.30 6.25 1.74
CA SER A 139 -3.61 6.66 2.29
C SER A 139 -4.71 5.66 1.91
N SER A 140 -5.75 6.09 1.16
CA SER A 140 -6.86 5.24 0.73
C SER A 140 -6.63 4.52 -0.61
N CYS A 141 -5.48 4.69 -1.25
CA CYS A 141 -5.17 4.03 -2.52
C CYS A 141 -4.17 2.90 -2.33
N GLU A 142 -4.48 1.75 -2.91
CA GLU A 142 -3.57 0.64 -3.08
C GLU A 142 -3.57 0.18 -4.53
N THR A 143 -2.39 -0.08 -5.07
CA THR A 143 -2.24 -0.74 -6.36
C THR A 143 -1.20 -1.83 -6.27
N PHE A 144 -1.41 -2.92 -6.99
CA PHE A 144 -0.47 -4.02 -7.01
C PHE A 144 -0.37 -4.67 -8.39
N PHE A 145 0.82 -5.16 -8.70
CA PHE A 145 1.14 -5.95 -9.88
C PHE A 145 1.24 -7.42 -9.47
N VAL A 146 0.62 -8.32 -10.24
CA VAL A 146 0.73 -9.77 -10.06
C VAL A 146 1.26 -10.43 -11.32
N ASN A 147 2.35 -11.19 -11.19
CA ASN A 147 2.84 -12.10 -12.21
C ASN A 147 2.17 -13.47 -12.04
N GLN A 148 1.49 -13.97 -13.08
CA GLN A 148 0.73 -15.22 -13.04
C GLN A 148 1.46 -16.40 -13.71
N ILE A 149 2.67 -16.20 -14.25
CA ILE A 149 3.38 -17.21 -15.03
C ILE A 149 4.63 -17.76 -14.34
N ALA A 150 5.10 -18.93 -14.79
CA ALA A 150 6.27 -19.65 -14.28
C ALA A 150 7.63 -18.99 -14.60
N VAL A 151 7.66 -17.73 -15.07
CA VAL A 151 8.87 -17.00 -15.47
C VAL A 151 8.86 -15.62 -14.81
N ASN A 152 10.04 -15.11 -14.45
CA ASN A 152 10.16 -13.73 -13.96
C ASN A 152 9.74 -12.75 -15.04
N GLN A 153 9.08 -11.67 -14.62
CA GLN A 153 8.72 -10.57 -15.49
C GLN A 153 9.46 -9.31 -15.05
N THR A 154 9.63 -8.39 -15.99
CA THR A 154 10.09 -7.04 -15.75
C THR A 154 9.04 -6.08 -16.28
N TYR A 155 8.71 -5.06 -15.49
CA TYR A 155 7.72 -4.06 -15.86
C TYR A 155 8.18 -2.64 -15.51
N CYS A 156 7.54 -1.64 -16.11
CA CYS A 156 7.93 -0.24 -16.02
C CYS A 156 7.04 0.52 -15.04
N PHE A 157 7.65 1.32 -14.16
CA PHE A 157 6.95 2.19 -13.22
C PHE A 157 6.16 3.27 -13.96
N SER A 158 6.69 3.82 -15.05
CA SER A 158 6.01 4.82 -15.88
C SER A 158 4.71 4.29 -16.53
N ASP A 159 4.74 3.06 -17.03
CA ASP A 159 3.55 2.39 -17.60
C ASP A 159 2.54 2.04 -16.51
N TRP A 160 3.01 1.51 -15.38
CA TRP A 160 2.14 1.25 -14.22
C TRP A 160 1.48 2.54 -13.74
N ALA A 161 2.22 3.65 -13.66
CA ALA A 161 1.68 4.96 -13.32
C ALA A 161 0.57 5.41 -14.29
N THR A 162 0.75 5.20 -15.59
CA THR A 162 -0.28 5.50 -16.60
C THR A 162 -1.54 4.66 -16.40
N ILE A 163 -1.39 3.37 -16.06
CA ILE A 163 -2.54 2.49 -15.76
C ILE A 163 -3.29 2.96 -14.51
N VAL A 164 -2.58 3.32 -13.44
CA VAL A 164 -3.21 3.79 -12.19
C VAL A 164 -3.92 5.13 -12.41
N GLU A 165 -3.28 6.06 -13.13
CA GLU A 165 -3.85 7.35 -13.51
C GLU A 165 -5.13 7.22 -14.36
N PHE A 166 -5.23 6.14 -15.16
CA PHE A 166 -6.44 5.82 -15.89
C PHE A 166 -7.50 5.14 -15.00
N ILE A 167 -7.15 4.10 -14.25
CA ILE A 167 -8.12 3.30 -13.50
C ILE A 167 -8.74 4.10 -12.36
N ALA A 168 -7.93 4.82 -11.57
CA ALA A 168 -8.41 5.48 -10.34
C ALA A 168 -9.60 6.43 -10.56
N PRO A 169 -9.56 7.39 -11.51
CA PRO A 169 -10.70 8.29 -11.73
C PRO A 169 -11.88 7.64 -12.47
N ASN A 170 -11.66 6.51 -13.17
CA ASN A 170 -12.66 5.85 -14.00
C ASN A 170 -13.33 4.63 -13.34
N CYS A 171 -12.75 4.08 -12.28
CA CYS A 171 -13.25 2.92 -11.56
C CYS A 171 -13.42 3.20 -10.05
N GLN A 172 -13.97 4.37 -9.72
CA GLN A 172 -14.26 4.79 -8.34
C GLN A 172 -15.76 4.86 -8.04
N ALA A 173 -16.11 5.37 -6.86
CA ALA A 173 -17.49 5.45 -6.38
C ALA A 173 -18.44 6.16 -7.36
N THR A 174 -17.98 7.19 -8.08
CA THR A 174 -18.80 7.91 -9.07
C THR A 174 -19.23 7.05 -10.26
N GLN A 175 -18.52 5.95 -10.54
CA GLN A 175 -18.84 4.97 -11.57
C GLN A 175 -19.52 3.72 -11.01
N ASN A 176 -19.96 3.74 -9.74
CA ASN A 176 -20.49 2.56 -9.04
C ASN A 176 -19.48 1.39 -9.08
N ALA A 177 -18.19 1.73 -8.96
CA ALA A 177 -17.07 0.81 -8.87
C ALA A 177 -16.28 0.99 -7.56
N HIS A 178 -15.60 -0.07 -7.15
CA HIS A 178 -14.75 -0.11 -5.94
C HIS A 178 -13.28 -0.39 -6.27
N GLY A 179 -12.83 0.12 -7.42
CA GLY A 179 -11.54 -0.19 -8.01
C GLY A 179 -11.68 -0.89 -9.36
N GLY A 180 -10.55 -1.26 -9.93
CA GLY A 180 -10.49 -1.93 -11.22
C GLY A 180 -9.17 -2.62 -11.45
N LYS A 181 -9.08 -3.38 -12.54
CA LYS A 181 -7.86 -4.05 -12.97
C LYS A 181 -7.57 -3.83 -14.45
N CYS A 182 -6.29 -3.84 -14.79
CA CYS A 182 -5.80 -4.02 -16.14
C CYS A 182 -5.22 -5.42 -16.27
N LEU A 183 -5.86 -6.28 -17.07
CA LEU A 183 -5.42 -7.65 -17.32
C LEU A 183 -4.68 -7.69 -18.67
N ALA A 184 -3.46 -8.24 -18.69
CA ALA A 184 -2.71 -8.44 -19.92
C ALA A 184 -3.54 -9.20 -20.97
N THR A 185 -3.32 -8.90 -22.25
CA THR A 185 -4.08 -9.52 -23.36
C THR A 185 -3.95 -11.05 -23.37
N ASP A 186 -2.80 -11.57 -22.96
CA ASP A 186 -2.50 -13.00 -22.84
C ASP A 186 -2.78 -13.58 -21.44
N GLY A 187 -3.27 -12.74 -20.51
CA GLY A 187 -3.60 -13.11 -19.14
C GLY A 187 -2.40 -13.39 -18.23
N GLN A 188 -1.17 -13.10 -18.64
CA GLN A 188 0.02 -13.48 -17.89
C GLN A 188 0.29 -12.60 -16.66
N TRP A 189 -0.24 -11.39 -16.64
CA TRP A 189 -0.09 -10.46 -15.53
C TRP A 189 -1.32 -9.57 -15.41
N PHE A 190 -1.49 -8.97 -14.24
CA PHE A 190 -2.47 -7.90 -14.07
C PHE A 190 -1.99 -6.86 -13.08
N ILE A 191 -2.47 -5.64 -13.27
CA ILE A 191 -2.39 -4.55 -12.31
C ILE A 191 -3.79 -4.30 -11.76
N GLN A 192 -3.92 -4.17 -10.45
CA GLN A 192 -5.17 -3.82 -9.79
C GLN A 192 -5.00 -2.51 -9.01
N VAL A 193 -6.08 -1.74 -8.94
CA VAL A 193 -6.19 -0.52 -8.15
C VAL A 193 -7.45 -0.65 -7.30
N GLN A 194 -7.32 -0.47 -5.99
CA GLN A 194 -8.40 -0.67 -5.02
C GLN A 194 -8.30 0.31 -3.85
N ALA A 195 -9.37 0.40 -3.08
CA ALA A 195 -9.37 1.12 -1.82
C ALA A 195 -8.48 0.38 -0.80
N ASN A 196 -7.64 1.15 -0.11
CA ASN A 196 -6.96 0.69 1.08
C ASN A 196 -7.86 1.03 2.27
N ASP A 197 -8.51 0.01 2.84
CA ASP A 197 -9.36 0.15 4.02
C ASP A 197 -8.49 0.23 5.28
N GLN A 198 -7.73 1.31 5.33
CA GLN A 198 -6.80 1.62 6.38
C GLN A 198 -7.53 2.36 7.52
#